data_AF-A0AAW4U886-F1
#
_entry.id   AF-A0AAW4U886-F1
#
_cell.length_a   1.000
_cell.length_b   1.000
_cell.length_c   1.000
_cell.angle_alpha   90.00
_cell.angle_beta   90.00
_cell.angle_gamma   90.00
#
_symmetry.space_group_name_H-M   'P 1'
#
loop_
_entity.id
_entity.type
_entity.pdbx_description
1 polymer ?
#
loop_
_entity_poly.entity_id
_entity_poly.type
_entity_poly.pdbx_seq_one_letter_code
_entity_poly.pdbx_strand_id
1 'polypeptide(L)'
;MPLLCEITNGIKNAIVNIKIIGVGGGGNNVVKRIAENTDLDLDLIAVNTDHKQLKSLTSDNITKIQIGTTLTKGLGCGGNANLGHEAAENDAEVIKQALKGADMVFLTAGLGAGTGTGALPVIAKIAHDMNILSVGVVTVPFTFEGARKQKLAEASIKELMPYMDALITVHNDNLLKIKTSTKLTLLNAFRMADMVLRQGIRCVTELILTVGVINVDFADVKSIFQQSDHPDALLGIGESSESAVDAVKEAISSPLVERSLSGARGIILNISGNSSLSLYEVNEASKFINEHTHPDVNIILGTVINDNLGDKVRATIIATDFSDNASPNEEKASTENKDTATKATTDNTVKPKTDDSLKLPDFMNKEKDNKKSSFSAFPFFNFKNDIK
;
A
#
# COMPACT_ATOMS: atom_id res chain seq x y z
N MET A 1 39.07 3.09 -37.38
CA MET A 1 38.87 2.74 -35.95
C MET A 1 37.39 2.47 -35.73
N PRO A 2 36.95 1.24 -35.53
CA PRO A 2 35.59 0.98 -35.07
C PRO A 2 35.60 0.82 -33.55
N LEU A 3 34.95 1.75 -32.85
CA LEU A 3 34.49 1.55 -31.47
C LEU A 3 33.18 0.76 -31.55
N LEU A 4 33.30 -0.58 -31.57
CA LEU A 4 32.21 -1.47 -31.22
C LEU A 4 32.42 -1.83 -29.75
N CYS A 5 31.78 -1.07 -28.86
CA CYS A 5 31.67 -1.45 -27.46
C CYS A 5 30.61 -2.55 -27.39
N GLU A 6 31.05 -3.77 -27.09
CA GLU A 6 30.17 -4.88 -26.74
C GLU A 6 29.40 -4.49 -25.46
N ILE A 7 28.12 -4.17 -25.61
CA ILE A 7 27.19 -4.14 -24.48
C ILE A 7 26.90 -5.59 -24.14
N THR A 8 27.75 -6.18 -23.30
CA THR A 8 27.46 -7.47 -22.68
C THR A 8 26.30 -7.28 -21.72
N ASN A 9 25.12 -7.77 -22.13
CA ASN A 9 23.98 -8.02 -21.26
C ASN A 9 24.37 -9.05 -20.19
N GLY A 10 24.74 -8.54 -19.02
CA GLY A 10 24.98 -9.33 -17.83
C GLY A 10 24.89 -8.42 -16.62
N ILE A 11 23.80 -8.54 -15.86
CA ILE A 11 23.67 -7.94 -14.53
C ILE A 11 24.71 -8.64 -13.64
N LYS A 12 25.90 -8.06 -13.54
CA LYS A 12 26.91 -8.45 -12.56
C LYS A 12 27.50 -7.18 -11.99
N ASN A 13 27.16 -6.94 -10.72
CA ASN A 13 27.50 -5.81 -9.86
C ASN A 13 26.44 -4.70 -9.79
N ALA A 14 25.25 -5.03 -9.29
CA ALA A 14 24.50 -4.01 -8.56
C ALA A 14 25.33 -3.62 -7.32
N ILE A 15 25.62 -2.33 -7.15
CA ILE A 15 26.37 -1.78 -6.01
C ILE A 15 25.54 -1.86 -4.71
N VAL A 16 24.23 -2.11 -4.81
CA VAL A 16 23.26 -2.08 -3.72
C VAL A 16 22.77 -3.50 -3.44
N ASN A 17 22.93 -3.96 -2.20
CA ASN A 17 22.43 -5.26 -1.75
C ASN A 17 20.96 -5.15 -1.34
N ILE A 18 20.07 -5.71 -2.17
CA ILE A 18 18.62 -5.70 -1.95
C ILE A 18 18.15 -7.08 -1.51
N LYS A 19 17.44 -7.14 -0.36
CA LYS A 19 16.80 -8.37 0.12
C LYS A 19 15.28 -8.26 0.08
N ILE A 20 14.61 -9.34 -0.31
CA ILE A 20 13.15 -9.43 -0.31
C ILE A 20 12.73 -10.45 0.75
N ILE A 21 11.99 -9.98 1.76
CA ILE A 21 11.52 -10.78 2.88
C ILE A 21 10.01 -10.96 2.77
N GLY A 22 9.60 -12.17 2.38
CA GLY A 22 8.21 -12.60 2.40
C GLY A 22 7.84 -13.19 3.74
N VAL A 23 6.82 -12.64 4.39
CA VAL A 23 6.40 -13.05 5.73
C VAL A 23 5.02 -13.70 5.69
N GLY A 24 4.94 -14.90 6.28
CA GLY A 24 3.72 -15.70 6.31
C GLY A 24 3.31 -16.19 4.92
N GLY A 25 2.07 -16.67 4.79
CA GLY A 25 1.68 -17.37 3.58
C GLY A 25 1.59 -16.51 2.31
N GLY A 26 1.05 -15.30 2.42
CA GLY A 26 0.98 -14.37 1.30
C GLY A 26 2.37 -13.94 0.84
N GLY A 27 3.23 -13.52 1.77
CA GLY A 27 4.60 -13.11 1.45
C GLY A 27 5.44 -14.24 0.87
N ASN A 28 5.36 -15.45 1.42
CA ASN A 28 6.05 -16.62 0.89
C ASN A 28 5.62 -16.95 -0.55
N ASN A 29 4.34 -16.77 -0.89
CA ASN A 29 3.85 -16.96 -2.25
C ASN A 29 4.38 -15.90 -3.23
N VAL A 30 4.63 -14.68 -2.76
CA VAL A 30 5.26 -13.62 -3.56
C VAL A 30 6.72 -13.98 -3.82
N VAL A 31 7.49 -14.29 -2.77
CA VAL A 31 8.90 -14.69 -2.87
C VAL A 31 9.07 -15.89 -3.80
N LYS A 32 8.21 -16.91 -3.67
CA LYS A 32 8.20 -18.06 -4.58
C LYS A 32 8.10 -17.64 -6.05
N ARG A 33 7.15 -16.76 -6.37
CA ARG A 33 6.91 -16.33 -7.75
C ARG A 33 8.02 -15.42 -8.29
N ILE A 34 8.67 -14.64 -7.43
CA ILE A 34 9.86 -13.85 -7.80
C ILE A 34 10.99 -14.82 -8.16
N ALA A 35 11.26 -15.81 -7.31
CA ALA A 35 12.28 -16.82 -7.55
C ALA A 35 12.08 -17.60 -8.87
N GLU A 36 10.84 -17.79 -9.30
CA GLU A 36 10.50 -18.49 -10.54
C GLU A 36 10.65 -17.64 -11.82
N ASN A 37 10.65 -16.30 -11.73
CA ASN A 37 10.44 -15.42 -12.88
C ASN A 37 11.34 -14.16 -12.90
N THR A 38 12.55 -14.23 -12.37
CA THR A 38 13.41 -13.04 -12.26
C THR A 38 14.88 -13.38 -12.48
N ASP A 39 15.50 -12.64 -13.40
CA ASP A 39 16.95 -12.64 -13.69
C ASP A 39 17.72 -11.61 -12.84
N LEU A 40 17.03 -10.93 -11.91
CA LEU A 40 17.63 -9.94 -11.02
C LEU A 40 18.36 -10.64 -9.87
N ASP A 41 19.54 -10.11 -9.52
CA ASP A 41 20.36 -10.56 -8.42
C ASP A 41 19.74 -10.09 -7.09
N LEU A 42 18.90 -10.93 -6.47
CA LEU A 42 18.10 -10.61 -5.29
C LEU A 42 18.22 -11.69 -4.23
N ASP A 43 18.45 -11.26 -2.99
CA ASP A 43 18.44 -12.12 -1.82
C ASP A 43 16.99 -12.40 -1.39
N LEU A 44 16.50 -13.60 -1.70
CA LEU A 44 15.13 -14.00 -1.41
C LEU A 44 15.04 -14.71 -0.05
N ILE A 45 14.22 -14.19 0.85
CA ILE A 45 14.04 -14.71 2.21
C ILE A 45 12.55 -14.97 2.46
N ALA A 46 12.20 -16.18 2.88
CA ALA A 46 10.86 -16.55 3.30
C ALA A 46 10.82 -16.83 4.81
N VAL A 47 9.97 -16.11 5.54
CA VAL A 47 9.82 -16.20 6.99
C VAL A 47 8.44 -16.73 7.33
N ASN A 48 8.35 -17.83 8.07
CA ASN A 48 7.05 -18.38 8.45
C ASN A 48 7.09 -19.22 9.72
N THR A 49 5.95 -19.34 10.39
CA THR A 49 5.72 -20.30 11.47
C THR A 49 5.23 -21.66 10.97
N ASP A 50 4.67 -21.72 9.75
CA ASP A 50 4.22 -22.96 9.11
C ASP A 50 5.39 -23.64 8.36
N HIS A 51 5.85 -24.77 8.89
CA HIS A 51 6.93 -25.56 8.32
C HIS A 51 6.55 -26.22 6.98
N LYS A 52 5.29 -26.65 6.84
CA LYS A 52 4.83 -27.29 5.60
C LYS A 52 4.85 -26.27 4.47
N GLN A 53 4.44 -25.03 4.74
CA GLN A 53 4.48 -23.98 3.74
C GLN A 53 5.92 -23.63 3.33
N LEU A 54 6.85 -23.51 4.27
CA LEU A 54 8.28 -23.26 3.96
C LEU A 54 8.89 -24.40 3.14
N LYS A 55 8.56 -25.67 3.46
CA LYS A 55 8.99 -26.82 2.69
C LYS A 55 8.44 -26.85 1.26
N SER A 56 7.27 -26.25 1.02
CA SER A 56 6.67 -26.18 -0.32
C SER A 56 7.41 -25.23 -1.28
N LEU A 57 8.32 -24.40 -0.75
CA LEU A 57 9.19 -23.53 -1.54
C LEU A 57 10.32 -24.39 -2.12
N THR A 58 10.22 -24.72 -3.40
CA THR A 58 11.15 -25.67 -4.05
C THR A 58 12.41 -25.01 -4.62
N SER A 59 12.42 -23.69 -4.77
CA SER A 59 13.57 -22.98 -5.33
C SER A 59 14.72 -22.88 -4.32
N ASP A 60 15.92 -23.27 -4.74
CA ASP A 60 17.12 -23.29 -3.89
C ASP A 60 17.67 -21.89 -3.57
N ASN A 61 17.29 -20.89 -4.37
CA ASN A 61 17.65 -19.48 -4.15
C ASN A 61 16.83 -18.78 -3.05
N ILE A 62 15.88 -19.48 -2.41
CA ILE A 62 15.09 -18.93 -1.31
C ILE A 62 15.67 -19.39 0.03
N THR A 63 16.19 -18.43 0.80
CA THR A 63 16.55 -18.65 2.21
C THR A 63 15.27 -18.82 3.03
N LYS A 64 15.16 -19.91 3.77
CA LYS A 64 13.95 -20.27 4.55
C LYS A 64 14.23 -20.08 6.03
N ILE A 65 13.46 -19.22 6.68
CA ILE A 65 13.56 -18.95 8.11
C ILE A 65 12.26 -19.40 8.76
N GLN A 66 12.35 -20.47 9.55
CA GLN A 66 11.24 -20.88 10.39
C GLN A 66 11.33 -20.14 11.72
N ILE A 67 10.26 -19.45 12.09
CA ILE A 67 10.13 -18.76 13.38
C ILE A 67 9.09 -19.44 14.27
N GLY A 68 9.16 -19.22 15.58
CA GLY A 68 8.22 -19.74 16.56
C GLY A 68 8.17 -21.27 16.62
N THR A 69 9.29 -21.96 16.40
CA THR A 69 9.36 -23.43 16.44
C THR A 69 8.88 -24.02 17.76
N THR A 70 9.26 -23.39 18.88
CA THR A 70 8.86 -23.81 20.24
C THR A 70 7.38 -23.52 20.52
N LEU A 71 6.87 -22.39 20.02
CA LEU A 71 5.49 -21.93 20.24
C LEU A 71 4.47 -22.69 19.40
N THR A 72 4.76 -22.88 18.11
CA THR A 72 3.79 -23.39 17.13
C THR A 72 4.03 -24.86 16.76
N LYS A 73 5.18 -25.43 17.13
CA LYS A 73 5.64 -26.76 16.69
C LYS A 73 5.65 -26.90 15.16
N GLY A 74 5.80 -25.79 14.43
CA GLY A 74 5.79 -25.74 12.97
C GLY A 74 4.42 -25.87 12.32
N LEU A 75 3.33 -25.72 13.08
CA LEU A 75 1.95 -25.83 12.59
C LEU A 75 1.35 -24.48 12.15
N GLY A 76 2.09 -23.39 12.29
CA GLY A 76 1.60 -22.04 12.02
C GLY A 76 0.81 -21.44 13.20
N CYS A 77 0.39 -20.18 13.03
CA CYS A 77 -0.26 -19.41 14.11
C CYS A 77 -1.79 -19.56 14.17
N GLY A 78 -2.42 -20.31 13.27
CA GLY A 78 -3.89 -20.48 13.23
C GLY A 78 -4.68 -19.16 13.11
N GLY A 79 -4.09 -18.13 12.49
CA GLY A 79 -4.71 -16.80 12.39
C GLY A 79 -4.53 -15.90 13.62
N ASN A 80 -3.78 -16.32 14.65
CA ASN A 80 -3.45 -15.50 15.80
C ASN A 80 -2.23 -14.61 15.52
N ALA A 81 -2.44 -13.30 15.41
CA ALA A 81 -1.38 -12.32 15.14
C ALA A 81 -0.39 -12.20 16.32
N ASN A 82 -0.86 -12.19 17.56
CA ASN A 82 0.00 -12.10 18.75
C ASN A 82 0.99 -13.27 18.82
N LEU A 83 0.56 -14.47 18.44
CA LEU A 83 1.44 -15.63 18.38
C LEU A 83 2.49 -15.51 17.27
N GLY A 84 2.15 -14.82 16.16
CA GLY A 84 3.09 -14.49 15.10
C GLY A 84 4.12 -13.44 15.53
N HIS A 85 3.68 -12.46 16.32
CA HIS A 85 4.53 -11.44 16.95
C HIS A 85 5.54 -12.08 17.91
N GLU A 86 5.06 -12.84 18.88
CA GLU A 86 5.91 -13.54 19.86
C GLU A 86 6.89 -14.52 19.18
N ALA A 87 6.45 -15.18 18.12
CA ALA A 87 7.32 -16.03 17.30
C ALA A 87 8.48 -15.25 16.67
N ALA A 88 8.22 -14.05 16.14
CA ALA A 88 9.26 -13.22 15.55
C ALA A 88 10.20 -12.62 16.61
N GLU A 89 9.67 -12.22 17.78
CA GLU A 89 10.49 -11.72 18.89
C GLU A 89 11.45 -12.79 19.43
N ASN A 90 10.96 -14.01 19.64
CA ASN A 90 11.78 -15.12 20.15
C ASN A 90 12.94 -15.48 19.20
N ASP A 91 12.74 -15.31 17.89
CA ASP A 91 13.73 -15.62 16.85
C ASP A 91 14.35 -14.35 16.23
N ALA A 92 14.30 -13.21 16.93
CA ALA A 92 14.76 -11.92 16.43
C ALA A 92 16.24 -11.94 16.01
N GLU A 93 17.10 -12.66 16.73
CA GLU A 93 18.52 -12.79 16.38
C GLU A 93 18.72 -13.50 15.03
N VAL A 94 17.92 -14.52 14.72
CA VAL A 94 17.97 -15.23 13.43
C VAL A 94 17.55 -14.30 12.29
N ILE A 95 16.47 -13.54 12.51
CA ILE A 95 15.98 -12.51 11.56
C ILE A 95 17.08 -11.47 11.34
N LYS A 96 17.68 -10.95 12.41
CA LYS A 96 18.75 -9.97 12.36
C LYS A 96 19.95 -10.46 11.56
N GLN A 97 20.37 -11.72 11.73
CA GLN A 97 21.45 -12.29 10.90
C GLN A 97 21.08 -12.33 9.42
N ALA A 98 19.83 -12.66 9.09
CA ALA A 98 19.38 -12.73 7.70
C ALA A 98 19.35 -11.35 7.02
N LEU A 99 19.05 -10.29 7.77
CA LEU A 99 19.04 -8.90 7.29
C LEU A 99 20.45 -8.29 7.13
N LYS A 100 21.49 -8.91 7.70
CA LYS A 100 22.86 -8.34 7.64
C LYS A 100 23.34 -8.14 6.21
N GLY A 101 24.02 -7.01 6.01
CA GLY A 101 24.62 -6.61 4.75
C GLY A 101 23.64 -6.10 3.71
N ALA A 102 22.34 -5.99 4.03
CA ALA A 102 21.36 -5.35 3.17
C ALA A 102 21.51 -3.83 3.24
N ASP A 103 21.54 -3.17 2.07
CA ASP A 103 21.37 -1.72 1.97
C ASP A 103 19.88 -1.35 1.94
N MET A 104 19.06 -2.25 1.40
CA MET A 104 17.62 -2.10 1.27
C MET A 104 16.89 -3.43 1.49
N VAL A 105 15.73 -3.37 2.14
CA VAL A 105 14.85 -4.51 2.36
C VAL A 105 13.43 -4.23 1.88
N PHE A 106 12.89 -5.17 1.10
CA PHE A 106 11.46 -5.22 0.81
C PHE A 106 10.76 -6.15 1.78
N LEU A 107 9.78 -5.64 2.50
CA LEU A 107 8.99 -6.39 3.47
C LEU A 107 7.59 -6.63 2.89
N THR A 108 7.24 -7.89 2.63
CA THR A 108 5.95 -8.22 2.02
C THR A 108 5.17 -9.27 2.77
N ALA A 109 3.89 -8.99 2.99
CA ALA A 109 2.94 -9.92 3.59
C ALA A 109 1.50 -9.64 3.14
N GLY A 110 0.67 -10.68 3.18
CA GLY A 110 -0.78 -10.51 3.23
C GLY A 110 -1.22 -10.33 4.67
N LEU A 111 -1.82 -9.19 4.99
CA LEU A 111 -2.25 -8.86 6.34
C LEU A 111 -3.64 -9.43 6.66
N GLY A 112 -4.02 -9.38 7.93
CA GLY A 112 -5.31 -9.85 8.42
C GLY A 112 -5.36 -11.32 8.84
N ALA A 113 -4.20 -12.00 8.86
CA ALA A 113 -4.03 -13.35 9.39
C ALA A 113 -3.10 -13.38 10.62
N GLY A 114 -2.42 -14.50 10.87
CA GLY A 114 -1.53 -14.66 12.02
C GLY A 114 -0.10 -14.19 11.74
N THR A 115 0.68 -15.03 11.06
CA THR A 115 2.13 -14.83 10.88
C THR A 115 2.49 -13.52 10.19
N GLY A 116 1.92 -13.23 9.02
CA GLY A 116 2.21 -12.00 8.28
C GLY A 116 1.90 -10.75 9.11
N THR A 117 0.69 -10.67 9.66
CA THR A 117 0.23 -9.54 10.48
C THR A 117 1.08 -9.29 11.73
N GLY A 118 1.48 -10.35 12.44
CA GLY A 118 2.19 -10.22 13.71
C GLY A 118 3.71 -10.17 13.59
N ALA A 119 4.30 -10.91 12.64
CA ALA A 119 5.76 -10.96 12.51
C ALA A 119 6.33 -9.80 11.70
N LEU A 120 5.57 -9.25 10.74
CA LEU A 120 6.06 -8.18 9.86
C LEU A 120 6.47 -6.92 10.62
N PRO A 121 5.72 -6.40 11.62
CA PRO A 121 6.13 -5.25 12.42
C PRO A 121 7.43 -5.47 13.19
N VAL A 122 7.64 -6.67 13.75
CA VAL A 122 8.87 -7.03 14.44
C VAL A 122 10.06 -7.03 13.48
N ILE A 123 9.90 -7.60 12.28
CA ILE A 123 10.94 -7.62 11.25
C ILE A 123 11.25 -6.19 10.76
N ALA A 124 10.22 -5.35 10.57
CA ALA A 124 10.37 -3.95 10.20
C ALA A 124 11.19 -3.17 11.24
N LYS A 125 10.86 -3.35 12.52
CA LYS A 125 11.60 -2.75 13.63
C LYS A 125 13.07 -3.17 13.63
N ILE A 126 13.36 -4.46 13.43
CA ILE A 126 14.76 -4.95 13.37
C ILE A 126 15.51 -4.28 12.20
N ALA A 127 14.87 -4.17 11.02
CA ALA A 127 15.47 -3.51 9.86
C ALA A 127 15.74 -2.01 10.14
N HIS A 128 14.78 -1.33 10.75
CA HIS A 128 14.90 0.08 11.17
C HIS A 128 16.06 0.28 12.17
N ASP A 129 16.12 -0.55 13.23
CA ASP A 129 17.19 -0.52 14.24
C ASP A 129 18.58 -0.79 13.63
N MET A 130 18.62 -1.46 12.48
CA MET A 130 19.84 -1.73 11.70
C MET A 130 20.17 -0.62 10.69
N ASN A 131 19.37 0.44 10.59
CA ASN A 131 19.48 1.53 9.61
C ASN A 131 19.44 1.05 8.14
N ILE A 132 18.63 0.04 7.86
CA ILE A 132 18.42 -0.47 6.50
C ILE A 132 17.20 0.24 5.89
N LEU A 133 17.30 0.70 4.64
CA LEU A 133 16.17 1.31 3.93
C LEU A 133 15.05 0.27 3.76
N SER A 134 13.89 0.49 4.37
CA SER A 134 12.78 -0.47 4.41
C SER A 134 11.58 -0.01 3.59
N VAL A 135 11.18 -0.85 2.62
CA VAL A 135 9.99 -0.62 1.80
C VAL A 135 9.00 -1.75 2.00
N GLY A 136 7.81 -1.42 2.48
CA GLY A 136 6.74 -2.34 2.76
C GLY A 136 5.82 -2.45 1.55
N VAL A 137 5.48 -3.66 1.14
CA VAL A 137 4.47 -3.90 0.12
C VAL A 137 3.50 -4.93 0.68
N VAL A 138 2.36 -4.47 1.17
CA VAL A 138 1.41 -5.29 1.94
C VAL A 138 0.02 -5.27 1.32
N THR A 139 -0.73 -6.36 1.48
CA THR A 139 -2.16 -6.39 1.10
C THR A 139 -3.06 -6.38 2.30
N VAL A 140 -4.15 -5.62 2.18
CA VAL A 140 -5.30 -5.64 3.08
C VAL A 140 -6.33 -6.61 2.50
N PRO A 141 -6.89 -7.53 3.32
CA PRO A 141 -7.80 -8.58 2.85
C PRO A 141 -9.06 -8.01 2.20
N PHE A 142 -9.78 -8.85 1.46
CA PHE A 142 -11.09 -8.43 0.94
C PHE A 142 -12.09 -8.23 2.07
N THR A 143 -13.03 -7.30 1.91
CA THR A 143 -14.09 -7.08 2.91
C THR A 143 -14.93 -8.35 3.15
N PHE A 144 -15.12 -9.19 2.13
CA PHE A 144 -15.86 -10.46 2.28
C PHE A 144 -15.15 -11.49 3.16
N GLU A 145 -13.84 -11.37 3.40
CA GLU A 145 -13.11 -12.27 4.29
C GLU A 145 -13.41 -12.03 5.77
N GLY A 146 -14.10 -10.92 6.07
CA GLY A 146 -14.68 -10.61 7.37
C GLY A 146 -13.98 -9.47 8.11
N ALA A 147 -14.78 -8.71 8.86
CA ALA A 147 -14.34 -7.51 9.57
C ALA A 147 -13.20 -7.75 10.59
N ARG A 148 -13.07 -8.97 11.13
CA ARG A 148 -11.96 -9.31 12.03
C ARG A 148 -10.61 -9.23 11.32
N LYS A 149 -10.51 -9.72 10.08
CA LYS A 149 -9.26 -9.68 9.32
C LYS A 149 -8.90 -8.25 8.92
N GLN A 150 -9.89 -7.45 8.52
CA GLN A 150 -9.71 -6.03 8.22
C GLN A 150 -9.11 -5.28 9.41
N LYS A 151 -9.72 -5.39 10.60
CA LYS A 151 -9.22 -4.74 11.82
C LYS A 151 -7.79 -5.16 12.19
N LEU A 152 -7.45 -6.44 12.00
CA LEU A 152 -6.10 -6.94 12.23
C LEU A 152 -5.09 -6.33 11.24
N ALA A 153 -5.46 -6.20 9.97
CA ALA A 153 -4.61 -5.57 8.96
C ALA A 153 -4.38 -4.09 9.26
N GLU A 154 -5.44 -3.34 9.56
CA GLU A 154 -5.36 -1.92 9.94
C GLU A 154 -4.49 -1.69 11.19
N ALA A 155 -4.61 -2.56 12.19
CA ALA A 155 -3.78 -2.49 13.39
C ALA A 155 -2.29 -2.74 13.08
N SER A 156 -2.00 -3.73 12.24
CA SER A 156 -0.63 -4.04 11.80
C SER A 156 0.00 -2.91 10.98
N ILE A 157 -0.77 -2.27 10.10
CA ILE A 157 -0.32 -1.09 9.33
C ILE A 157 0.11 0.04 10.28
N LYS A 158 -0.69 0.34 11.31
CA LYS A 158 -0.35 1.37 12.31
C LYS A 158 0.91 1.04 13.09
N GLU A 159 1.14 -0.24 13.37
CA GLU A 159 2.35 -0.71 14.06
C GLU A 159 3.59 -0.68 13.15
N LEU A 160 3.41 -0.87 11.84
CA LEU A 160 4.50 -0.82 10.86
C LEU A 160 4.99 0.62 10.60
N MET A 161 4.07 1.58 10.52
CA MET A 161 4.36 2.96 10.09
C MET A 161 5.63 3.57 10.71
N PRO A 162 5.89 3.47 12.03
CA PRO A 162 7.08 4.10 12.62
C PRO A 162 8.42 3.49 12.21
N TYR A 163 8.42 2.30 11.59
CA TYR A 163 9.63 1.54 11.28
C TYR A 163 9.90 1.41 9.78
N MET A 164 9.06 2.02 8.94
CA MET A 164 9.13 1.93 7.49
C MET A 164 9.59 3.25 6.90
N ASP A 165 10.46 3.23 5.88
CA ASP A 165 10.75 4.41 5.07
C ASP A 165 9.67 4.62 4.01
N ALA A 166 9.10 3.53 3.47
CA ALA A 166 7.92 3.58 2.62
C ALA A 166 7.02 2.36 2.83
N LEU A 167 5.71 2.53 2.70
CA LEU A 167 4.69 1.51 2.89
C LEU A 167 3.62 1.63 1.80
N ILE A 168 3.70 0.73 0.83
CA ILE A 168 2.72 0.55 -0.23
C ILE A 168 1.65 -0.41 0.29
N THR A 169 0.47 0.14 0.56
CA THR A 169 -0.70 -0.62 1.02
C THR A 169 -1.64 -0.88 -0.15
N VAL A 170 -1.93 -2.15 -0.40
CA VAL A 170 -2.82 -2.58 -1.48
C VAL A 170 -4.11 -3.11 -0.88
N HIS A 171 -5.22 -2.41 -1.06
CA HIS A 171 -6.52 -2.93 -0.65
C HIS A 171 -7.07 -3.89 -1.71
N ASN A 172 -7.23 -5.17 -1.35
CA ASN A 172 -7.71 -6.19 -2.29
C ASN A 172 -9.09 -5.87 -2.87
N ASP A 173 -9.93 -5.12 -2.16
CA ASP A 173 -11.23 -4.67 -2.67
C ASP A 173 -11.11 -3.81 -3.94
N ASN A 174 -9.98 -3.13 -4.17
CA ASN A 174 -9.76 -2.39 -5.41
C ASN A 174 -9.66 -3.30 -6.63
N LEU A 175 -9.28 -4.56 -6.46
CA LEU A 175 -9.28 -5.55 -7.54
C LEU A 175 -10.70 -5.83 -8.06
N LEU A 176 -11.73 -5.56 -7.25
CA LEU A 176 -13.12 -5.68 -7.65
C LEU A 176 -13.59 -4.52 -8.54
N LYS A 177 -12.86 -3.40 -8.58
CA LYS A 177 -13.17 -2.24 -9.43
C LYS A 177 -12.72 -2.44 -10.88
N ILE A 178 -11.93 -3.46 -11.15
CA ILE A 178 -11.43 -3.79 -12.49
C ILE A 178 -12.63 -4.21 -13.36
N LYS A 179 -12.74 -3.65 -14.58
CA LYS A 179 -13.92 -3.78 -15.47
C LYS A 179 -14.34 -5.23 -15.77
N THR A 180 -13.47 -6.22 -15.53
CA THR A 180 -13.72 -7.66 -15.72
C THR A 180 -14.19 -8.38 -14.44
N SER A 181 -14.40 -7.68 -13.32
CA SER A 181 -14.58 -8.27 -11.98
C SER A 181 -15.83 -9.14 -11.83
N THR A 182 -16.88 -8.92 -12.62
CA THR A 182 -18.12 -9.74 -12.58
C THR A 182 -17.92 -11.20 -12.98
N LYS A 183 -16.80 -11.53 -13.65
CA LYS A 183 -16.41 -12.91 -14.01
C LYS A 183 -15.21 -13.42 -13.23
N LEU A 184 -14.73 -12.67 -12.25
CA LEU A 184 -13.52 -13.01 -11.50
C LEU A 184 -13.83 -14.14 -10.51
N THR A 185 -13.15 -15.28 -10.69
CA THR A 185 -13.24 -16.37 -9.70
C THR A 185 -12.46 -16.00 -8.45
N LEU A 186 -12.82 -16.58 -7.31
CA LEU A 186 -12.11 -16.37 -6.04
C LEU A 186 -10.60 -16.66 -6.17
N LEU A 187 -10.25 -17.75 -6.87
CA LEU A 187 -8.86 -18.12 -7.12
C LEU A 187 -8.12 -17.06 -7.95
N ASN A 188 -8.76 -16.50 -8.97
CA ASN A 188 -8.17 -15.47 -9.80
C ASN A 188 -8.01 -14.15 -9.02
N ALA A 189 -8.95 -13.82 -8.12
CA ALA A 189 -8.86 -12.63 -7.27
C ALA A 189 -7.62 -12.67 -6.35
N PHE A 190 -7.39 -13.79 -5.66
CA PHE A 190 -6.18 -13.94 -4.84
C PHE A 190 -4.90 -13.97 -5.68
N ARG A 191 -4.92 -14.59 -6.87
CA ARG A 191 -3.79 -14.53 -7.80
C ARG A 191 -3.49 -13.09 -8.24
N MET A 192 -4.52 -12.27 -8.46
CA MET A 192 -4.33 -10.86 -8.80
C MET A 192 -3.70 -10.09 -7.63
N ALA A 193 -4.16 -10.29 -6.39
CA ALA A 193 -3.53 -9.68 -5.22
C ALA A 193 -2.04 -10.04 -5.11
N ASP A 194 -1.70 -11.32 -5.29
CA ASP A 194 -0.31 -11.78 -5.31
C ASP A 194 0.49 -11.15 -6.47
N MET A 195 -0.14 -11.00 -7.64
CA MET A 195 0.49 -10.36 -8.80
C MET A 195 0.82 -8.91 -8.49
N VAL A 196 -0.06 -8.18 -7.82
CA VAL A 196 0.16 -6.79 -7.44
C VAL A 196 1.34 -6.65 -6.48
N LEU A 197 1.40 -7.48 -5.42
CA LEU A 197 2.54 -7.47 -4.50
C LEU A 197 3.86 -7.70 -5.23
N ARG A 198 3.90 -8.72 -6.08
CA ARG A 198 5.07 -9.04 -6.91
C ARG A 198 5.42 -7.88 -7.84
N GLN A 199 4.42 -7.30 -8.48
CA GLN A 199 4.62 -6.22 -9.44
C GLN A 199 5.14 -4.97 -8.76
N GLY A 200 4.66 -4.64 -7.56
CA GLY A 200 5.18 -3.52 -6.77
C GLY A 200 6.65 -3.68 -6.41
N ILE A 201 7.03 -4.84 -5.86
CA ILE A 201 8.44 -5.13 -5.56
C ILE A 201 9.28 -5.07 -6.83
N ARG A 202 8.86 -5.78 -7.89
CA ARG A 202 9.58 -5.81 -9.16
C ARG A 202 9.77 -4.41 -9.74
N CYS A 203 8.73 -3.59 -9.72
CA CYS A 203 8.78 -2.22 -10.20
C CYS A 203 9.84 -1.43 -9.46
N VAL A 204 9.80 -1.36 -8.13
CA VAL A 204 10.79 -0.58 -7.36
C VAL A 204 12.21 -1.14 -7.55
N THR A 205 12.36 -2.47 -7.56
CA THR A 205 13.66 -3.10 -7.78
C THR A 205 14.22 -2.84 -9.18
N GLU A 206 13.39 -2.86 -10.23
CA GLU A 206 13.81 -2.56 -11.60
C GLU A 206 14.35 -1.13 -11.72
N LEU A 207 13.81 -0.17 -10.96
CA LEU A 207 14.31 1.22 -10.92
C LEU A 207 15.74 1.34 -10.42
N ILE A 208 16.08 0.52 -9.43
CA ILE A 208 17.35 0.63 -8.70
C ILE A 208 18.43 -0.22 -9.39
N LEU A 209 18.04 -1.41 -9.89
CA LEU A 209 18.99 -2.39 -10.40
C LEU A 209 19.21 -2.31 -11.92
N THR A 210 18.27 -1.75 -12.68
CA THR A 210 18.39 -1.70 -14.14
C THR A 210 19.10 -0.42 -14.57
N VAL A 211 20.21 -0.57 -15.27
CA VAL A 211 20.92 0.57 -15.87
C VAL A 211 20.02 1.17 -16.96
N GLY A 212 19.47 2.35 -16.66
CA GLY A 212 18.69 3.15 -17.59
C GLY A 212 19.53 4.04 -18.50
N VAL A 213 18.88 4.71 -19.46
CA VAL A 213 19.49 5.82 -20.22
C VAL A 213 19.57 7.06 -19.32
N ILE A 214 18.50 7.29 -18.55
CA ILE A 214 18.49 8.20 -17.40
C ILE A 214 18.42 7.30 -16.18
N ASN A 215 19.58 7.08 -15.56
CA ASN A 215 19.67 6.24 -14.37
C ASN A 215 19.22 7.03 -13.15
N VAL A 216 18.36 6.43 -12.34
CA VAL A 216 18.03 6.92 -11.00
C VAL A 216 19.06 6.34 -10.05
N ASP A 217 19.68 7.18 -9.22
CA ASP A 217 20.61 6.67 -8.22
C ASP A 217 19.87 6.20 -6.94
N PHE A 218 20.52 5.36 -6.15
CA PHE A 218 19.94 4.85 -4.91
C PHE A 218 19.74 5.94 -3.85
N ALA A 219 20.56 7.00 -3.87
CA ALA A 219 20.47 8.10 -2.92
C ALA A 219 19.23 8.98 -3.19
N ASP A 220 18.87 9.17 -4.46
CA ASP A 220 17.69 9.86 -4.93
C ASP A 220 16.44 9.10 -4.46
N VAL A 221 16.36 7.78 -4.72
CA VAL A 221 15.26 6.94 -4.24
C VAL A 221 15.14 6.99 -2.72
N LYS A 222 16.26 6.87 -2.01
CA LYS A 222 16.31 6.99 -0.56
C LYS A 222 15.79 8.36 -0.09
N SER A 223 16.18 9.44 -0.77
CA SER A 223 15.74 10.79 -0.42
C SER A 223 14.23 10.98 -0.55
N ILE A 224 13.60 10.41 -1.59
CA ILE A 224 12.14 10.49 -1.76
C ILE A 224 11.40 9.67 -0.71
N PHE A 225 11.89 8.48 -0.36
CA PHE A 225 11.25 7.69 0.71
C PHE A 225 11.42 8.34 2.09
N GLN A 226 12.56 9.00 2.35
CA GLN A 226 12.86 9.58 3.65
C GLN A 226 12.50 11.08 3.78
N GLN A 227 11.89 11.68 2.77
CA GLN A 227 11.55 13.11 2.80
C GLN A 227 10.42 13.44 3.80
N SER A 228 9.61 12.45 4.17
CA SER A 228 8.41 12.62 5.00
C SER A 228 8.46 11.72 6.22
N ASP A 229 7.90 12.21 7.32
CA ASP A 229 7.67 11.41 8.54
C ASP A 229 6.53 10.37 8.34
N HIS A 230 5.79 10.46 7.23
CA HIS A 230 4.73 9.54 6.87
C HIS A 230 5.19 8.59 5.76
N PRO A 231 5.27 7.27 6.01
CA PRO A 231 5.75 6.32 5.02
C PRO A 231 4.70 5.95 3.96
N ASP A 232 3.52 6.59 3.96
CA ASP A 232 2.44 6.24 3.02
C ASP A 232 2.92 6.43 1.58
N ALA A 233 2.84 5.35 0.80
CA ALA A 233 3.29 5.33 -0.58
C ALA A 233 2.22 4.69 -1.48
N LEU A 234 2.04 5.27 -2.67
CA LEU A 234 1.19 4.70 -3.71
C LEU A 234 2.01 4.18 -4.86
N LEU A 235 1.49 3.16 -5.52
CA LEU A 235 2.06 2.59 -6.72
C LEU A 235 1.03 2.64 -7.84
N GLY A 236 1.38 3.31 -8.94
CA GLY A 236 0.62 3.31 -10.18
C GLY A 236 1.41 2.64 -11.29
N ILE A 237 0.75 1.78 -12.08
CA ILE A 237 1.38 1.13 -13.23
C ILE A 237 0.40 1.12 -14.39
N GLY A 238 0.89 1.52 -15.57
CA GLY A 238 0.13 1.57 -16.80
C GLY A 238 0.99 1.23 -18.01
N GLU A 239 0.36 0.70 -19.04
CA GLU A 239 1.01 0.37 -20.31
C GLU A 239 0.21 0.93 -21.48
N SER A 240 0.86 1.60 -22.42
CA SER A 240 0.22 2.08 -23.64
C SER A 240 1.08 1.80 -24.86
N SER A 241 0.45 1.50 -25.99
CA SER A 241 1.10 1.44 -27.30
C SER A 241 1.05 2.78 -28.04
N GLU A 242 0.34 3.77 -27.50
CA GLU A 242 0.10 5.06 -28.17
C GLU A 242 1.13 6.12 -27.79
N SER A 243 1.41 6.27 -26.49
CA SER A 243 2.35 7.27 -25.98
C SER A 243 2.76 7.02 -24.53
N ALA A 244 3.91 7.58 -24.13
CA ALA A 244 4.32 7.59 -22.73
C ALA A 244 3.33 8.34 -21.81
N VAL A 245 2.70 9.40 -22.31
CA VAL A 245 1.68 10.17 -21.57
C VAL A 245 0.46 9.30 -21.28
N ASP A 246 0.01 8.50 -22.24
CA ASP A 246 -1.14 7.62 -22.03
C ASP A 246 -0.80 6.46 -21.09
N ALA A 247 0.44 5.95 -21.13
CA ALA A 247 0.92 4.99 -20.12
C ALA A 247 0.88 5.61 -18.71
N VAL A 248 1.27 6.87 -18.56
CA VAL A 248 1.17 7.63 -17.30
C VAL A 248 -0.28 7.82 -16.86
N LYS A 249 -1.19 8.20 -17.76
CA LYS A 249 -2.63 8.32 -17.45
C LYS A 249 -3.20 6.99 -16.98
N GLU A 250 -2.84 5.89 -17.64
CA GLU A 250 -3.24 4.55 -17.23
C GLU A 250 -2.72 4.22 -15.84
N ALA A 251 -1.45 4.54 -15.55
CA ALA A 251 -0.83 4.34 -14.25
C ALA A 251 -1.54 5.09 -13.12
N ILE A 252 -1.95 6.35 -13.35
CA ILE A 252 -2.71 7.16 -12.37
C ILE A 252 -4.12 6.61 -12.17
N SER A 253 -4.74 6.10 -13.25
CA SER A 253 -6.07 5.48 -13.19
C SER A 253 -6.06 4.02 -12.71
N SER A 254 -4.87 3.51 -12.37
CA SER A 254 -4.68 2.12 -11.98
C SER A 254 -5.49 1.80 -10.73
N PRO A 255 -6.10 0.60 -10.62
CA PRO A 255 -6.76 0.15 -9.40
C PRO A 255 -5.86 0.14 -8.16
N LEU A 256 -4.54 0.24 -8.35
CA LEU A 256 -3.54 0.32 -7.30
C LEU A 256 -3.42 1.71 -6.67
N VAL A 257 -3.93 2.74 -7.35
CA VAL A 257 -3.90 4.12 -6.90
C VAL A 257 -5.22 4.43 -6.20
N GLU A 258 -5.15 4.59 -4.88
CA GLU A 258 -6.35 4.70 -4.03
C GLU A 258 -6.78 6.14 -3.75
N ARG A 259 -5.86 7.09 -3.94
CA ARG A 259 -6.06 8.52 -3.72
C ARG A 259 -5.43 9.31 -4.86
N SER A 260 -5.87 10.54 -5.03
CA SER A 260 -5.31 11.48 -6.01
C SER A 260 -3.83 11.73 -5.76
N LEU A 261 -3.04 11.87 -6.84
CA LEU A 261 -1.64 12.28 -6.78
C LEU A 261 -1.47 13.78 -6.47
N SER A 262 -2.55 14.57 -6.48
CA SER A 262 -2.50 16.02 -6.26
C SER A 262 -1.87 16.44 -4.94
N GLY A 263 -1.90 15.57 -3.93
CA GLY A 263 -1.26 15.83 -2.63
C GLY A 263 0.21 15.39 -2.56
N ALA A 264 0.70 14.59 -3.51
CA ALA A 264 2.03 13.99 -3.45
C ALA A 264 3.13 15.03 -3.71
N ARG A 265 4.11 15.07 -2.80
CA ARG A 265 5.29 15.94 -2.90
C ARG A 265 6.56 15.20 -3.30
N GLY A 266 6.58 13.86 -3.27
CA GLY A 266 7.61 13.11 -3.97
C GLY A 266 7.05 12.10 -4.95
N ILE A 267 7.66 12.08 -6.13
CA ILE A 267 7.33 11.15 -7.20
C ILE A 267 8.60 10.49 -7.71
N ILE A 268 8.57 9.18 -7.83
CA ILE A 268 9.49 8.43 -8.69
C ILE A 268 8.70 7.99 -9.92
N LEU A 269 9.01 8.61 -11.05
CA LEU A 269 8.43 8.26 -12.35
C LEU A 269 9.45 7.47 -13.15
N ASN A 270 9.07 6.29 -13.61
CA ASN A 270 9.88 5.51 -14.53
C ASN A 270 9.14 5.17 -15.79
N ILE A 271 9.80 5.42 -16.90
CA ILE A 271 9.26 5.18 -18.23
C ILE A 271 10.15 4.12 -18.89
N SER A 272 9.56 2.96 -19.14
CA SER A 272 10.22 1.87 -19.85
C SER A 272 9.63 1.75 -21.25
N GLY A 273 10.47 1.67 -22.27
CA GLY A 273 10.04 1.50 -23.65
C GLY A 273 11.14 0.85 -24.49
N ASN A 274 10.85 0.50 -25.74
CA ASN A 274 11.89 0.02 -26.65
C ASN A 274 12.83 1.17 -27.06
N SER A 275 13.80 0.87 -27.91
CA SER A 275 14.77 1.84 -28.44
C SER A 275 14.17 3.02 -29.25
N SER A 276 12.85 3.00 -29.54
CA SER A 276 12.14 4.11 -30.19
C SER A 276 11.57 5.16 -29.24
N LEU A 277 11.60 4.90 -27.92
CA LEU A 277 11.12 5.84 -26.91
C LEU A 277 11.87 7.18 -27.01
N SER A 278 11.13 8.24 -27.33
CA SER A 278 11.73 9.55 -27.59
C SER A 278 11.83 10.42 -26.33
N LEU A 279 12.83 11.30 -26.29
CA LEU A 279 12.94 12.32 -25.24
C LEU A 279 11.71 13.22 -25.17
N TYR A 280 11.06 13.48 -26.30
CA TYR A 280 9.83 14.27 -26.37
C TYR A 280 8.71 13.61 -25.57
N GLU A 281 8.45 12.32 -25.78
CA GLU A 281 7.42 11.57 -25.05
C GLU A 281 7.70 11.52 -23.54
N VAL A 282 8.95 11.29 -23.17
CA VAL A 282 9.40 11.28 -21.77
C VAL A 282 9.16 12.65 -21.12
N ASN A 283 9.48 13.74 -21.81
CA ASN A 283 9.27 15.10 -21.33
C ASN A 283 7.78 15.44 -21.18
N GLU A 284 6.94 15.07 -22.14
CA GLU A 284 5.50 15.30 -22.04
C GLU A 284 4.87 14.48 -20.90
N ALA A 285 5.32 13.24 -20.69
CA ALA A 285 4.89 12.42 -19.56
C ALA A 285 5.29 13.05 -18.21
N SER A 286 6.51 13.59 -18.11
CA SER A 286 6.99 14.28 -16.91
C SER A 286 6.19 15.57 -16.62
N LYS A 287 5.87 16.36 -17.65
CA LYS A 287 5.02 17.55 -17.50
C LYS A 287 3.62 17.19 -17.04
N PHE A 288 3.03 16.16 -17.64
CA PHE A 288 1.71 15.68 -17.26
C PHE A 288 1.67 15.31 -15.77
N ILE A 289 2.70 14.62 -15.27
CA ILE A 289 2.79 14.32 -13.83
C ILE A 289 2.86 15.59 -12.99
N ASN A 290 3.73 16.53 -13.35
CA ASN A 290 3.89 17.78 -12.61
C ASN A 290 2.56 18.56 -12.49
N GLU A 291 1.76 18.59 -13.56
CA GLU A 291 0.44 19.22 -13.59
C GLU A 291 -0.63 18.52 -12.72
N HIS A 292 -0.43 17.24 -12.37
CA HIS A 292 -1.36 16.41 -11.61
C HIS A 292 -0.89 16.10 -10.18
N THR A 293 0.20 16.73 -9.74
CA THR A 293 0.81 16.57 -8.41
C THR A 293 0.87 17.88 -7.64
N HIS A 294 1.46 17.87 -6.45
CA HIS A 294 1.66 19.10 -5.68
C HIS A 294 2.59 20.09 -6.43
N PRO A 295 2.38 21.41 -6.34
CA PRO A 295 3.25 22.39 -7.03
C PRO A 295 4.73 22.30 -6.63
N ASP A 296 4.99 22.00 -5.36
CA ASP A 296 6.34 21.79 -4.80
C ASP A 296 6.81 20.32 -4.92
N VAL A 297 6.33 19.57 -5.91
CA VAL A 297 6.70 18.17 -6.09
C VAL A 297 8.18 18.03 -6.45
N ASN A 298 8.87 17.11 -5.76
CA ASN A 298 10.16 16.58 -6.17
C ASN A 298 9.93 15.34 -7.06
N ILE A 299 10.33 15.42 -8.33
CA ILE A 299 10.16 14.34 -9.30
C ILE A 299 11.53 13.76 -9.65
N ILE A 300 11.71 12.48 -9.37
CA ILE A 300 12.79 11.66 -9.91
C ILE A 300 12.28 10.99 -11.18
N LEU A 301 13.00 11.18 -12.29
CA LEU A 301 12.66 10.57 -13.57
C LEU A 301 13.70 9.51 -13.95
N GLY A 302 13.27 8.27 -14.07
CA GLY A 302 14.02 7.16 -14.63
C GLY A 302 13.55 6.79 -16.03
N THR A 303 14.49 6.37 -16.89
CA THR A 303 14.14 5.79 -18.20
C THR A 303 14.91 4.52 -18.47
N VAL A 304 14.19 3.46 -18.86
CA VAL A 304 14.76 2.14 -19.13
C VAL A 304 14.43 1.72 -20.56
N ILE A 305 15.46 1.33 -21.31
CA ILE A 305 15.25 0.72 -22.63
C ILE A 305 15.05 -0.78 -22.43
N ASN A 306 13.88 -1.28 -22.81
CA ASN A 306 13.50 -2.69 -22.70
C ASN A 306 12.79 -3.13 -23.99
N ASP A 307 13.56 -3.70 -24.92
CA ASP A 307 13.05 -4.16 -26.21
C ASP A 307 12.04 -5.32 -26.08
N ASN A 308 11.95 -5.99 -24.92
CA ASN A 308 10.92 -7.01 -24.67
C ASN A 308 9.50 -6.43 -24.56
N LEU A 309 9.36 -5.10 -24.43
CA LEU A 309 8.06 -4.44 -24.41
C LEU A 309 7.43 -4.30 -25.80
N GLY A 310 8.17 -4.61 -26.89
CA GLY A 310 7.70 -4.38 -28.25
C GLY A 310 7.38 -2.90 -28.46
N ASP A 311 6.20 -2.59 -29.01
CA ASP A 311 5.76 -1.21 -29.25
C ASP A 311 5.11 -0.54 -28.02
N LYS A 312 5.14 -1.19 -26.85
CA LYS A 312 4.52 -0.64 -25.63
C LYS A 312 5.51 0.21 -24.84
N VAL A 313 4.97 1.27 -24.26
CA VAL A 313 5.57 2.04 -23.18
C VAL A 313 4.91 1.68 -21.87
N ARG A 314 5.69 1.39 -20.83
CA ARG A 314 5.23 1.16 -19.47
C ARG A 314 5.62 2.34 -18.59
N ALA A 315 4.66 2.92 -17.90
CA ALA A 315 4.90 3.91 -16.85
C ALA A 315 4.72 3.26 -15.47
N THR A 316 5.68 3.49 -14.59
CA THR A 316 5.60 3.13 -13.16
C THR A 316 5.73 4.42 -12.36
N ILE A 317 4.79 4.66 -11.45
CA ILE A 317 4.75 5.84 -10.60
C ILE A 317 4.76 5.36 -9.15
N ILE A 318 5.69 5.88 -8.36
CA ILE A 318 5.67 5.75 -6.90
C ILE A 318 5.47 7.14 -6.33
N ALA A 319 4.42 7.34 -5.55
CA ALA A 319 4.07 8.63 -4.98
C ALA A 319 4.12 8.58 -3.46
N THR A 320 4.72 9.60 -2.84
CA THR A 320 5.00 9.69 -1.39
C THR A 320 4.84 11.14 -0.91
N ASP A 321 4.94 11.34 0.40
CA ASP A 321 4.79 12.63 1.08
C ASP A 321 3.50 13.35 0.66
N PHE A 322 2.37 12.73 0.97
CA PHE A 322 1.10 13.34 0.65
C PHE A 322 0.75 14.42 1.68
N SER A 323 0.47 15.63 1.21
CA SER A 323 -0.11 16.65 2.08
C SER A 323 -1.56 16.30 2.43
N ASP A 324 -1.85 16.21 3.73
CA ASP A 324 -3.21 15.97 4.25
C ASP A 324 -4.16 17.17 4.03
N ASN A 325 -3.66 18.27 3.46
CA ASN A 325 -4.41 19.50 3.23
C ASN A 325 -5.13 19.59 1.88
N ALA A 326 -5.15 18.54 1.06
CA ALA A 326 -5.94 18.52 -0.17
C ALA A 326 -7.43 18.19 0.09
N SER A 327 -8.08 18.99 0.95
CA SER A 327 -9.54 19.15 0.87
C SER A 327 -9.83 20.09 -0.31
N PRO A 328 -10.62 19.67 -1.33
CA PRO A 328 -10.98 20.58 -2.40
C PRO A 328 -11.98 21.62 -1.87
N ASN A 329 -11.66 22.90 -2.08
CA ASN A 329 -12.40 24.13 -1.70
C ASN A 329 -12.24 24.64 -0.26
N GLU A 330 -11.15 25.34 0.04
CA GLU A 330 -11.20 26.55 0.88
C GLU A 330 -10.08 27.53 0.49
N GLU A 331 -10.05 28.04 -0.75
CA GLU A 331 -9.14 29.16 -1.06
C GLU A 331 -9.59 30.01 -2.26
N LYS A 332 -10.82 30.52 -2.25
CA LYS A 332 -11.21 31.74 -2.99
C LYS A 332 -12.37 32.46 -2.31
N ALA A 333 -12.11 33.12 -1.18
CA ALA A 333 -12.89 34.28 -0.74
C ALA A 333 -12.22 34.95 0.46
N SER A 334 -11.35 35.95 0.23
CA SER A 334 -11.30 37.18 1.03
C SER A 334 -10.22 38.12 0.54
N THR A 335 -10.55 38.91 -0.47
CA THR A 335 -9.93 40.23 -0.67
C THR A 335 -11.04 41.23 -0.95
N GLU A 336 -11.02 42.32 -0.17
CA GLU A 336 -11.81 43.57 -0.27
C GLU A 336 -13.26 43.49 0.27
N ASN A 337 -13.79 44.39 1.10
CA ASN A 337 -13.44 45.79 1.36
C ASN A 337 -13.97 46.32 2.72
N LYS A 338 -13.40 47.46 3.10
CA LYS A 338 -13.49 48.25 4.35
C LYS A 338 -14.84 48.90 4.73
N ASP A 339 -14.95 49.13 6.04
CA ASP A 339 -15.47 50.30 6.77
C ASP A 339 -16.92 50.78 6.59
N THR A 340 -17.69 50.78 7.69
CA THR A 340 -17.94 52.01 8.48
C THR A 340 -18.82 51.78 9.73
N ALA A 341 -18.29 52.25 10.88
CA ALA A 341 -18.94 53.05 11.94
C ALA A 341 -20.16 52.52 12.74
N THR A 342 -20.40 52.81 14.02
CA THR A 342 -19.67 53.27 15.24
C THR A 342 -20.75 53.23 16.36
N LYS A 343 -20.31 53.17 17.64
CA LYS A 343 -20.99 53.52 18.92
C LYS A 343 -21.78 52.38 19.59
N ALA A 344 -21.70 52.16 20.91
CA ALA A 344 -21.08 52.88 22.02
C ALA A 344 -20.98 51.94 23.26
N THR A 345 -19.88 52.10 24.03
CA THR A 345 -19.80 52.29 25.50
C THR A 345 -21.02 51.90 26.35
N THR A 346 -20.98 51.23 27.50
CA THR A 346 -20.16 51.31 28.73
C THR A 346 -20.62 50.14 29.63
N ASP A 347 -19.77 49.32 30.23
CA ASP A 347 -19.06 49.49 31.51
C ASP A 347 -19.84 49.04 32.78
N ASN A 348 -19.15 48.22 33.57
CA ASN A 348 -19.23 47.95 35.01
C ASN A 348 -20.33 47.08 35.71
N THR A 349 -19.84 45.93 36.19
CA THR A 349 -19.84 45.37 37.57
C THR A 349 -21.16 45.05 38.33
N VAL A 350 -21.21 43.83 38.88
CA VAL A 350 -21.46 43.42 40.30
C VAL A 350 -22.24 42.08 40.38
N LYS A 351 -21.71 41.13 41.17
CA LYS A 351 -22.23 39.77 41.54
C LYS A 351 -23.43 39.85 42.54
N PRO A 352 -23.86 38.75 43.21
CA PRO A 352 -24.65 37.58 42.79
C PRO A 352 -25.93 37.39 43.68
N LYS A 353 -26.82 36.43 43.39
CA LYS A 353 -27.77 35.73 44.32
C LYS A 353 -28.66 34.74 43.53
N THR A 354 -28.47 33.43 43.67
CA THR A 354 -29.26 32.45 44.48
C THR A 354 -30.72 32.25 44.06
N ASP A 355 -30.98 31.01 43.61
CA ASP A 355 -32.17 30.18 43.79
C ASP A 355 -33.50 30.66 43.19
N ASP A 356 -34.00 29.99 42.14
CA ASP A 356 -35.23 29.20 42.26
C ASP A 356 -35.57 28.40 40.97
N SER A 357 -36.02 27.18 41.19
CA SER A 357 -36.75 26.23 40.34
C SER A 357 -37.26 26.67 38.94
N LEU A 358 -36.73 26.04 37.88
CA LEU A 358 -37.34 26.02 36.54
C LEU A 358 -38.14 24.72 36.34
N LYS A 359 -39.46 24.88 36.30
CA LYS A 359 -40.47 23.85 36.01
C LYS A 359 -40.37 23.37 34.55
N LEU A 360 -40.50 22.06 34.34
CA LEU A 360 -40.68 21.46 33.01
C LEU A 360 -42.10 21.74 32.45
N PRO A 361 -42.26 21.93 31.12
CA PRO A 361 -43.57 22.20 30.49
C PRO A 361 -44.52 20.98 30.43
N ASP A 362 -45.83 21.27 30.43
CA ASP A 362 -46.97 20.36 30.61
C ASP A 362 -47.24 19.30 29.51
N PHE A 363 -46.35 19.10 28.53
CA PHE A 363 -46.58 18.09 27.47
C PHE A 363 -45.99 16.70 27.80
N MET A 364 -45.32 16.55 28.95
CA MET A 364 -44.65 15.30 29.35
C MET A 364 -45.50 14.40 30.27
N ASN A 365 -46.78 14.72 30.50
CA ASN A 365 -47.67 13.94 31.36
C ASN A 365 -48.91 13.45 30.60
N LYS A 366 -48.83 12.22 30.05
CA LYS A 366 -49.90 11.21 30.13
C LYS A 366 -49.46 9.89 29.50
N GLU A 367 -49.08 8.96 30.37
CA GLU A 367 -49.37 7.54 30.16
C GLU A 367 -50.72 7.18 30.81
N LYS A 368 -51.18 5.97 30.43
CA LYS A 368 -52.12 5.06 31.12
C LYS A 368 -53.58 5.15 30.64
N ASP A 369 -54.28 4.06 30.35
CA ASP A 369 -54.09 2.67 30.79
C ASP A 369 -55.01 1.69 30.02
N ASN A 370 -54.54 0.44 29.91
CA ASN A 370 -55.27 -0.84 29.98
C ASN A 370 -56.61 -1.07 29.24
N LYS A 371 -56.67 -2.18 28.47
CA LYS A 371 -57.45 -3.37 28.88
C LYS A 371 -57.23 -4.62 28.01
N LYS A 372 -57.34 -5.76 28.71
CA LYS A 372 -57.24 -7.18 28.34
C LYS A 372 -58.28 -7.67 27.31
N SER A 373 -58.02 -8.91 26.87
CA SER A 373 -58.90 -10.01 26.41
C SER A 373 -59.00 -10.16 24.88
N SER A 374 -58.29 -11.12 24.29
CA SER A 374 -58.62 -12.56 24.15
C SER A 374 -59.50 -12.88 22.94
N PHE A 375 -59.12 -13.97 22.29
CA PHE A 375 -59.84 -14.81 21.32
C PHE A 375 -59.60 -14.63 19.82
N SER A 376 -59.39 -15.82 19.25
CA SER A 376 -59.05 -16.32 17.93
C SER A 376 -60.11 -16.16 16.85
N ALA A 377 -59.71 -16.09 15.58
CA ALA A 377 -60.00 -17.09 14.53
C ALA A 377 -59.50 -16.65 13.13
N PHE A 378 -58.99 -17.63 12.38
CA PHE A 378 -58.51 -17.70 10.98
C PHE A 378 -59.52 -17.22 9.88
N PRO A 379 -59.27 -17.39 8.55
CA PRO A 379 -58.18 -16.94 7.64
C PRO A 379 -58.76 -16.37 6.29
N PHE A 380 -57.95 -16.40 5.20
CA PHE A 380 -58.18 -16.02 3.77
C PHE A 380 -57.52 -14.67 3.39
N PHE A 381 -56.71 -14.53 2.33
CA PHE A 381 -56.86 -15.04 0.96
C PHE A 381 -55.49 -15.24 0.25
N ASN A 382 -55.45 -16.26 -0.62
CA ASN A 382 -54.36 -16.66 -1.53
C ASN A 382 -54.15 -15.65 -2.67
N PHE A 383 -52.91 -15.54 -3.18
CA PHE A 383 -52.68 -15.44 -4.63
C PHE A 383 -51.41 -16.20 -5.03
N LYS A 384 -51.61 -17.24 -5.85
CA LYS A 384 -50.60 -17.91 -6.66
C LYS A 384 -50.17 -17.00 -7.81
N ASN A 385 -48.90 -17.09 -8.22
CA ASN A 385 -48.60 -17.47 -9.61
C ASN A 385 -47.17 -17.98 -9.76
N ASP A 386 -47.11 -19.20 -10.31
CA ASP A 386 -45.96 -19.88 -10.88
C ASP A 386 -45.42 -19.12 -12.09
N ILE A 387 -44.10 -19.08 -12.31
CA ILE A 387 -43.49 -19.27 -13.63
C ILE A 387 -42.21 -20.09 -13.47
N LYS A 388 -42.12 -21.11 -14.35
CA LYS A 388 -41.07 -22.11 -14.58
C LYS A 388 -39.68 -21.55 -14.87
#